data_AF-A0A947XN46-F1
#
_entry.id   AF-A0A947XN46-F1
#
_cell.length_a   1.000
_cell.length_b   1.000
_cell.length_c   1.000
_cell.angle_alpha   90.00
_cell.angle_beta   90.00
_cell.angle_gamma   90.00
#
_symmetry.space_group_name_H-M   'P 1'
#
loop_
_entity.id
_entity.type
_entity.pdbx_description
1 polymer ?
#
loop_
_entity_poly.entity_id
_entity_poly.type
_entity_poly.pdbx_seq_one_letter_code
_entity_poly.pdbx_strand_id
1 'polypeptide(L)'
;MTITAAGRVYAYVHNGGQVGAMIAVMSETDFAAKSAEFEVLCKELCLQIASMEPKSLKKLLKQAYIRDPKKTVEELIQEYSVKFKEKIMVKAFERISVK
;
A
#
# COMPACT_ATOMS: atom_id res chain seq x y z
N MET A 1 -2.51 11.92 20.05
CA MET A 1 -1.16 11.48 20.45
C MET A 1 -0.38 11.19 19.18
N THR A 2 0.29 12.20 18.63
CA THR A 2 1.20 12.05 17.50
C THR A 2 2.50 11.47 18.02
N ILE A 3 2.54 10.15 18.15
CA ILE A 3 3.81 9.42 18.19
C ILE A 3 4.47 9.69 16.84
N THR A 4 5.75 10.05 16.84
CA THR A 4 6.58 10.25 15.66
C THR A 4 6.35 9.10 14.67
N ALA A 5 5.57 9.35 13.61
CA ALA A 5 5.13 8.32 12.69
C ALA A 5 6.07 8.32 11.48
N ALA A 6 6.75 7.21 11.26
CA ALA A 6 7.55 6.96 10.08
C ALA A 6 6.66 6.50 8.91
N GLY A 7 7.24 6.37 7.72
CA GLY A 7 6.52 5.86 6.57
C GLY A 7 7.23 6.09 5.25
N ARG A 8 6.56 5.71 4.16
CA ARG A 8 7.04 5.89 2.80
C ARG A 8 5.89 6.30 1.87
N VAL A 9 6.17 7.26 1.01
CA VAL A 9 5.36 7.50 -0.20
C VAL A 9 5.98 6.69 -1.33
N TYR A 10 5.16 5.91 -2.03
CA TYR A 10 5.58 5.14 -3.19
C TYR A 10 4.67 5.47 -4.37
N ALA A 11 5.26 5.61 -5.55
CA ALA A 11 4.54 5.87 -6.79
C ALA A 11 4.88 4.78 -7.81
N TYR A 12 3.85 4.35 -8.55
CA TYR A 12 3.94 3.36 -9.59
C TYR A 12 3.25 3.88 -10.84
N VAL A 13 3.89 3.75 -12.00
CA VAL A 13 3.34 4.14 -13.29
C VAL A 13 3.35 2.90 -14.19
N HIS A 14 2.20 2.61 -14.80
CA HIS A 14 1.98 1.45 -15.65
C HIS A 14 1.66 1.87 -17.09
N ASN A 15 1.75 0.91 -18.00
CA ASN A 15 1.28 0.99 -19.39
C ASN A 15 1.75 2.27 -20.12
N GLY A 16 3.06 2.53 -20.10
CA GLY A 16 3.65 3.67 -20.79
C GLY A 16 3.20 5.05 -20.29
N GLY A 17 2.68 5.15 -19.05
CA GLY A 17 2.22 6.42 -18.47
C GLY A 17 0.70 6.61 -18.42
N GLN A 18 -0.08 5.62 -18.85
CA GLN A 18 -1.55 5.76 -18.91
C GLN A 18 -2.26 5.58 -17.56
N VAL A 19 -1.64 4.88 -16.61
CA VAL A 19 -2.17 4.66 -15.26
C VAL A 19 -1.05 4.90 -14.26
N GLY A 20 -1.32 5.73 -13.25
CA GLY A 20 -0.45 5.98 -12.12
C GLY A 20 -1.17 5.68 -10.81
N ALA A 21 -0.45 5.15 -9.83
CA ALA A 21 -0.92 4.97 -8.47
C ALA A 21 0.14 5.49 -7.50
N MET A 22 -0.27 6.26 -6.50
CA MET A 22 0.60 6.72 -5.42
C MET A 22 -0.02 6.35 -4.08
N ILE A 23 0.80 5.92 -3.13
CA ILE A 23 0.36 5.52 -1.80
C ILE A 23 1.30 6.05 -0.73
N ALA A 24 0.72 6.51 0.39
CA ALA A 24 1.43 6.81 1.62
C ALA A 24 1.14 5.70 2.65
N VAL A 25 2.16 4.92 2.99
CA VAL A 25 2.09 3.87 4.01
C VAL A 25 2.88 4.30 5.23
N MET A 26 2.26 4.20 6.40
CA MET A 26 2.83 4.59 7.69
C MET A 26 3.31 3.37 8.45
N SER A 27 4.37 3.57 9.21
CA SER A 27 4.93 2.65 10.20
C SER A 27 5.19 3.37 11.52
N GLU A 28 5.54 2.60 12.56
CA GLU A 28 5.98 3.18 13.84
C GLU A 28 7.45 3.60 13.79
N THR A 29 8.30 2.84 13.10
CA THR A 29 9.75 3.09 13.05
C THR A 29 10.28 3.37 11.65
N ASP A 30 11.36 4.16 11.59
CA ASP A 30 12.12 4.41 10.36
C ASP A 30 12.84 3.15 9.86
N PHE A 31 13.19 2.22 10.76
CA PHE A 31 13.85 0.96 10.41
C PHE A 31 12.98 0.13 9.48
N ALA A 32 11.69 -0.03 9.80
CA ALA A 32 10.75 -0.69 8.91
C ALA A 32 10.54 0.09 7.62
N ALA A 33 10.28 1.40 7.68
CA ALA A 33 10.04 2.25 6.50
C ALA A 33 11.20 2.26 5.49
N LYS A 34 12.44 2.00 5.93
CA LYS A 34 13.65 1.94 5.10
C LYS A 34 13.98 0.53 4.57
N SER A 35 13.33 -0.51 5.08
CA SER A 35 13.58 -1.90 4.66
C SER A 35 13.10 -2.19 3.23
N ALA A 36 13.73 -3.17 2.59
CA ALA A 36 13.33 -3.63 1.25
C ALA A 36 11.94 -4.29 1.28
N GLU A 37 11.61 -5.00 2.36
CA GLU A 37 10.32 -5.65 2.55
C GLU A 37 9.17 -4.63 2.61
N PHE A 38 9.37 -3.49 3.28
CA PHE A 38 8.37 -2.42 3.33
C PHE A 38 8.16 -1.79 1.96
N GLU A 39 9.23 -1.63 1.18
CA GLU A 39 9.15 -1.18 -0.21
C GLU A 39 8.36 -2.16 -1.07
N VAL A 40 8.56 -3.48 -0.88
CA VAL A 40 7.78 -4.52 -1.56
C VAL A 40 6.29 -4.37 -1.23
N LEU A 41 5.92 -4.17 0.05
CA LEU A 41 4.52 -3.93 0.41
C LEU A 41 3.95 -2.70 -0.32
N CYS A 42 4.66 -1.56 -0.29
CA CYS A 42 4.22 -0.35 -0.98
C CYS A 42 4.02 -0.57 -2.49
N LYS A 43 4.93 -1.30 -3.12
CA LYS A 43 4.84 -1.66 -4.55
C LYS A 43 3.62 -2.53 -4.83
N GLU A 44 3.38 -3.56 -4.02
CA GLU A 44 2.23 -4.47 -4.20
C GLU A 44 0.90 -3.74 -3.99
N LEU A 45 0.82 -2.83 -3.01
CA LEU A 45 -0.34 -1.97 -2.82
C LEU A 45 -0.55 -1.01 -4.00
N CYS A 46 0.51 -0.43 -4.55
CA CYS A 46 0.42 0.40 -5.75
C CYS A 46 -0.05 -0.38 -6.98
N LEU A 47 0.45 -1.62 -7.18
CA LEU A 47 -0.02 -2.51 -8.25
C LEU A 47 -1.51 -2.81 -8.08
N GLN A 48 -1.94 -3.17 -6.86
CA GLN A 48 -3.35 -3.37 -6.53
C GLN A 48 -4.20 -2.14 -6.89
N ILE A 49 -3.79 -0.95 -6.46
CA ILE A 49 -4.52 0.29 -6.72
C ILE A 49 -4.61 0.57 -8.22
N ALA A 50 -3.50 0.47 -8.95
CA ALA A 50 -3.46 0.72 -10.39
C ALA A 50 -4.41 -0.21 -11.15
N SER A 51 -4.43 -1.50 -10.79
CA SER A 51 -5.22 -2.53 -11.47
C SER A 51 -6.69 -2.58 -11.07
N MET A 52 -7.02 -2.32 -9.79
CA MET A 52 -8.34 -2.61 -9.23
C MET A 52 -9.21 -1.37 -8.97
N GLU A 53 -8.69 -0.18 -9.24
CA GLU A 53 -9.41 1.10 -9.18
C GLU A 53 -10.29 1.29 -7.91
N PRO A 54 -9.75 1.08 -6.70
CA PRO A 54 -10.52 1.30 -5.48
C PRO A 54 -10.91 2.78 -5.34
N LYS A 55 -12.20 3.05 -5.10
CA LYS A 55 -12.72 4.42 -4.93
C LYS A 55 -12.57 4.99 -3.52
N SER A 56 -12.08 4.19 -2.57
CA SER A 56 -11.84 4.61 -1.18
C SER A 56 -10.94 3.61 -0.47
N LEU A 57 -10.37 4.03 0.68
CA LEU A 57 -9.57 3.14 1.53
C LEU A 57 -10.36 1.91 1.99
N LYS A 58 -11.63 2.09 2.38
CA LYS A 58 -12.50 0.97 2.77
C LYS A 58 -12.71 -0.03 1.63
N LYS A 59 -12.78 0.44 0.38
CA LYS A 59 -12.90 -0.44 -0.79
C LYS A 59 -11.58 -1.13 -1.09
N LEU A 60 -10.44 -0.43 -1.03
CA LEU A 60 -9.11 -1.01 -1.20
C LEU A 60 -8.87 -2.16 -0.21
N LEU A 61 -9.06 -1.91 1.09
CA LEU A 61 -8.79 -2.90 2.14
C LEU A 61 -9.60 -4.20 1.97
N LYS A 62 -10.83 -4.11 1.46
CA LYS A 62 -11.73 -5.24 1.25
C LYS A 62 -11.54 -5.97 -0.08
N GLN A 63 -10.72 -5.45 -0.99
CA GLN A 63 -10.45 -6.13 -2.26
C GLN A 63 -9.66 -7.41 -2.00
N ALA A 64 -9.95 -8.44 -2.80
CA ALA A 64 -9.04 -9.58 -2.93
C ALA A 64 -7.71 -9.09 -3.50
N TYR A 65 -6.61 -9.61 -2.94
CA TYR A 65 -5.27 -9.25 -3.37
C TYR A 65 -4.98 -9.88 -4.74
N ILE A 66 -4.53 -9.07 -5.71
CA ILE A 66 -4.35 -9.50 -7.10
C ILE A 66 -3.41 -10.69 -7.30
N ARG A 67 -2.40 -10.88 -6.44
CA ARG A 67 -1.48 -12.02 -6.55
C ARG A 67 -1.93 -13.26 -5.80
N ASP A 68 -2.79 -13.09 -4.79
CA ASP A 68 -3.35 -14.18 -4.02
C ASP A 68 -4.80 -13.84 -3.63
N PRO A 69 -5.77 -14.19 -4.48
CA PRO A 69 -7.17 -13.84 -4.25
C PRO A 69 -7.80 -14.50 -3.01
N LYS A 70 -7.09 -15.43 -2.35
CA LYS A 70 -7.55 -16.07 -1.12
C LYS A 70 -7.52 -15.15 0.08
N LYS A 71 -6.80 -14.02 -0.01
CA LYS A 71 -6.73 -13.01 1.03
C LYS A 71 -7.03 -11.62 0.49
N THR A 72 -7.44 -10.77 1.40
CA THR A 72 -7.71 -9.35 1.19
C THR A 72 -6.45 -8.51 1.30
N VAL A 73 -6.54 -7.28 0.80
CA VAL A 73 -5.48 -6.28 0.99
C VAL A 73 -5.26 -5.96 2.48
N GLU A 74 -6.32 -5.96 3.28
CA GLU A 74 -6.23 -5.79 4.73
C GLU A 74 -5.39 -6.90 5.38
N GLU A 75 -5.66 -8.17 5.02
CA GLU A 75 -4.89 -9.31 5.53
C GLU A 75 -3.42 -9.24 5.10
N LEU A 76 -3.13 -8.80 3.87
CA LEU A 76 -1.75 -8.55 3.44
C LEU A 76 -1.06 -7.49 4.33
N ILE A 77 -1.72 -6.37 4.63
CA ILE A 77 -1.16 -5.34 5.51
C ILE A 77 -0.96 -5.88 6.93
N GLN A 78 -1.87 -6.72 7.43
CA GLN A 78 -1.74 -7.36 8.74
C GLN A 78 -0.57 -8.34 8.79
N GLU A 79 -0.35 -9.16 7.76
CA GLU A 79 0.81 -10.04 7.66
C GLU A 79 2.13 -9.26 7.79
N TYR A 80 2.23 -8.13 7.08
CA TYR A 80 3.40 -7.25 7.19
C TYR A 80 3.48 -6.58 8.56
N SER A 81 2.36 -6.14 9.15
CA SER A 81 2.35 -5.59 10.52
C SER A 81 2.89 -6.61 11.53
N VAL A 82 2.48 -7.87 11.43
CA VAL A 82 2.98 -8.97 12.26
C VAL A 82 4.47 -9.22 12.01
N LYS A 83 4.90 -9.23 10.74
CA LYS A 83 6.30 -9.43 10.36
C LYS A 83 7.23 -8.36 10.94
N PHE A 84 6.82 -7.09 10.88
CA PHE A 84 7.58 -5.97 11.42
C PHE A 84 7.41 -5.79 12.94
N LYS A 85 6.39 -6.42 13.53
CA LYS A 85 6.01 -6.27 14.95
C LYS A 85 5.66 -4.82 15.32
N GLU A 86 5.06 -4.11 14.38
CA GLU A 86 4.60 -2.73 14.54
C GLU A 86 3.38 -2.51 13.65
N LYS A 87 2.58 -1.49 13.97
CA LYS A 87 1.40 -1.16 13.20
C LYS A 87 1.77 -0.56 11.84
N ILE A 88 1.28 -1.19 10.78
CA ILE A 88 1.35 -0.64 9.43
C ILE A 88 -0.05 -0.22 8.98
N MET A 89 -0.15 0.96 8.37
CA MET A 89 -1.42 1.45 7.86
C MET A 89 -1.26 2.32 6.61
N VAL A 90 -2.25 2.26 5.74
CA VAL A 90 -2.35 3.19 4.60
C VAL A 90 -2.94 4.51 5.10
N LYS A 91 -2.20 5.61 4.91
CA LYS A 91 -2.66 6.96 5.26
C LYS A 91 -3.51 7.56 4.15
N ALA A 92 -3.04 7.43 2.91
CA ALA A 92 -3.71 7.94 1.72
C ALA A 92 -3.21 7.19 0.48
N PHE A 93 -4.03 7.18 -0.56
CA PHE A 93 -3.62 6.79 -1.88
C PHE A 93 -4.38 7.59 -2.93
N GLU A 94 -3.82 7.65 -4.13
CA GLU A 94 -4.47 8.24 -5.29
C GLU A 94 -4.21 7.35 -6.51
N ARG A 95 -5.19 7.26 -7.39
CA ARG A 95 -5.04 6.62 -8.70
C ARG A 95 -5.43 7.61 -9.77
N ILE A 96 -4.55 7.81 -10.73
CA ILE A 96 -4.77 8.68 -11.88
C ILE A 96 -4.73 7.81 -13.13
N SER A 97 -5.66 8.04 -14.05
CA SER A 97 -5.61 7.45 -15.38
C SER A 97 -6.02 8.45 -16.44
N VAL A 98 -5.50 8.26 -17.65
CA VAL A 98 -5.84 9.06 -18.83
C VAL A 98 -7.25 8.74 -19.35
N LYS A 99 -7.83 7.60 -18.95
CA LYS A 99 -9.15 7.13 -19.36
C LYS A 99 -9.98 6.68 -18.16
#